data_AF-A0A3Q3WIS9-F1
#
_entry.id   AF-A0A3Q3WIS9-F1
#
_cell.length_a   1.000
_cell.length_b   1.000
_cell.length_c   1.000
_cell.angle_alpha   90.00
_cell.angle_beta   90.00
_cell.angle_gamma   90.00
#
_symmetry.space_group_name_H-M   'P 1'
#
loop_
_entity.id
_entity.type
_entity.pdbx_description
1 polymer ?
#
loop_
_entity_poly.entity_id
_entity_poly.type
_entity_poly.pdbx_seq_one_letter_code
_entity_poly.pdbx_strand_id
1 'polypeptide(L)'
;MVACYPGNGTGYVKHVDNPSHDGRCITCIYYLNKNWTEEHGGVLRIFPEGKSYVADVQPLFDRLLFFWSDRRNPHEVQPSYSSRYAITVWYFDAAERAEAKRRCRGIAGKHSLFDCSQDYTETERIIK
;
A
#
# COMPACT_ATOMS: atom_id res chain seq x y z
N MET A 1 -1.37 -9.28 -1.76
CA MET A 1 -0.70 -9.26 -0.45
C MET A 1 -1.76 -9.44 0.62
N VAL A 2 -1.52 -10.29 1.61
CA VAL A 2 -2.36 -10.37 2.83
C VAL A 2 -1.56 -9.75 3.97
N ALA A 3 -2.16 -8.85 4.74
CA ALA A 3 -1.49 -8.16 5.83
C ALA A 3 -2.23 -8.36 7.16
N CYS A 4 -1.48 -8.51 8.23
CA CYS A 4 -1.95 -8.55 9.61
C CYS A 4 -1.15 -7.53 10.43
N TYR A 5 -1.82 -6.52 10.98
CA TYR A 5 -1.25 -5.67 12.02
C TYR A 5 -1.71 -6.26 13.36
N PRO A 6 -0.81 -6.80 14.20
CA PRO A 6 -1.21 -7.61 15.35
C PRO A 6 -1.86 -6.80 16.48
N GLY A 7 -1.81 -5.46 16.43
CA GLY A 7 -2.26 -4.57 17.50
C GLY A 7 -1.06 -3.86 18.14
N ASN A 8 -1.14 -3.55 19.44
CA ASN A 8 -0.05 -2.94 20.23
C ASN A 8 0.48 -1.61 19.69
N GLY A 9 -0.38 -0.82 19.04
CA GLY A 9 0.00 0.44 18.43
C GLY A 9 0.70 0.29 17.09
N THR A 10 0.68 -0.91 16.50
CA THR A 10 1.37 -1.14 15.24
C THR A 10 0.70 -0.42 14.08
N GLY A 11 1.50 0.13 13.17
CA GLY A 11 1.00 0.96 12.07
C GLY A 11 1.88 0.91 10.84
N TYR A 12 1.61 1.78 9.87
CA TYR A 12 2.43 1.93 8.67
C TYR A 12 2.62 3.40 8.36
N VAL A 13 3.88 3.80 8.24
CA VAL A 13 4.26 5.19 8.03
C VAL A 13 3.71 5.75 6.73
N LYS A 14 3.57 7.07 6.65
CA LYS A 14 3.12 7.75 5.44
C LYS A 14 4.03 7.43 4.26
N HIS A 15 3.43 6.98 3.16
CA HIS A 15 4.12 6.58 1.94
C HIS A 15 3.22 6.77 0.71
N VAL A 16 3.79 6.50 -0.47
CA VAL A 16 3.10 6.39 -1.75
C VAL A 16 3.34 4.97 -2.25
N ASP A 17 2.30 4.30 -2.75
CA ASP A 17 2.43 2.91 -3.20
C ASP A 17 3.36 2.80 -4.39
N ASN A 18 3.18 3.63 -5.42
CA ASN A 18 3.99 3.67 -6.63
C ASN A 18 4.68 5.04 -6.80
N PRO A 19 5.78 5.30 -6.09
CA PRO A 19 6.48 6.60 -6.15
C PRO A 19 7.39 6.76 -7.39
N SER A 20 7.71 5.64 -8.06
CA SER A 20 8.77 5.52 -9.09
C SER A 20 8.29 4.88 -10.39
N HIS A 21 6.97 4.88 -10.63
CA HIS A 21 6.33 4.42 -11.86
C HIS A 21 6.60 2.94 -12.21
N ASP A 22 6.50 2.03 -11.25
CA ASP A 22 6.73 0.59 -11.46
C ASP A 22 5.61 -0.15 -12.22
N GLY A 23 4.55 0.57 -12.57
CA GLY A 23 3.38 0.12 -13.30
C GLY A 23 2.10 0.03 -12.45
N ARG A 24 2.17 0.03 -11.11
CA ARG A 24 0.98 -0.06 -10.25
C ARG A 24 0.14 1.22 -10.39
N CYS A 25 -1.10 1.10 -10.85
CA CYS A 25 -1.96 2.26 -11.09
C CYS A 25 -3.13 2.36 -10.10
N ILE A 26 -3.71 1.23 -9.68
CA ILE A 26 -4.82 1.19 -8.72
C ILE A 26 -4.46 0.26 -7.57
N THR A 27 -4.60 0.78 -6.36
CA THR A 27 -4.57 0.01 -5.12
C THR A 27 -5.99 -0.37 -4.75
N CYS A 28 -6.23 -1.68 -4.56
CA CYS A 28 -7.49 -2.26 -4.16
C CYS A 28 -7.30 -2.95 -2.80
N ILE A 29 -8.04 -2.53 -1.78
CA ILE A 29 -7.95 -3.07 -0.42
C ILE A 29 -9.31 -3.63 0.00
N TYR A 30 -9.31 -4.86 0.50
CA TYR A 30 -10.48 -5.50 1.11
C TYR A 30 -10.24 -5.75 2.60
N TYR A 31 -11.16 -5.29 3.44
CA TYR A 31 -11.04 -5.34 4.90
C TYR A 31 -11.88 -6.47 5.53
N LEU A 32 -11.33 -7.12 6.56
CA LEU A 32 -11.92 -8.33 7.16
C LEU A 32 -12.30 -8.18 8.65
N ASN A 33 -12.39 -6.96 9.16
CA ASN A 33 -12.45 -6.70 10.60
C ASN A 33 -13.88 -6.49 11.09
N LYS A 34 -14.52 -7.57 11.58
CA LYS A 34 -15.88 -7.51 12.13
C LYS A 34 -15.91 -6.70 13.43
N ASN A 35 -17.02 -5.99 13.65
CA ASN A 35 -17.25 -5.20 14.87
C ASN A 35 -16.11 -4.22 15.19
N TRP A 36 -15.50 -3.62 14.16
CA TRP A 36 -14.45 -2.61 14.35
C TRP A 36 -15.03 -1.34 14.98
N THR A 37 -14.37 -0.84 16.02
CA THR A 37 -14.74 0.38 16.75
C THR A 37 -13.62 1.42 16.65
N GLU A 38 -13.91 2.66 17.00
CA GLU A 38 -12.92 3.75 16.99
C GLU A 38 -11.74 3.50 17.94
N GLU A 39 -11.99 2.84 19.08
CA GLU A 39 -10.98 2.50 20.08
C GLU A 39 -9.89 1.54 19.56
N HIS A 40 -10.21 0.75 18.54
CA HIS A 40 -9.23 -0.14 17.91
C HIS A 40 -8.20 0.61 17.05
N GLY A 41 -8.43 1.88 16.71
CA GLY A 41 -7.54 2.66 15.84
C GLY A 41 -7.45 2.08 14.43
N GLY A 42 -6.23 1.95 13.89
CA GLY A 42 -5.96 1.25 12.63
C GLY A 42 -6.54 1.91 11.37
N VAL A 43 -6.86 3.21 11.46
CA VAL A 43 -7.46 4.00 10.38
C VAL A 43 -6.46 4.15 9.23
N LEU A 44 -6.92 3.90 8.00
CA LEU A 44 -6.17 4.31 6.81
C LEU A 44 -6.44 5.80 6.58
N ARG A 45 -5.41 6.62 6.67
CA ARG A 45 -5.47 8.06 6.42
C ARG A 45 -4.83 8.39 5.08
N ILE A 46 -5.59 8.97 4.17
CA ILE A 46 -5.16 9.35 2.82
C ILE A 46 -5.09 10.88 2.74
N PHE A 47 -4.03 11.40 2.11
CA PHE A 47 -3.78 12.84 1.94
C PHE A 47 -3.79 13.20 0.45
N PRO A 48 -4.96 13.36 -0.20
CA PRO A 48 -5.02 13.58 -1.64
C PRO A 48 -4.26 14.83 -2.08
N GLU A 49 -3.40 14.69 -3.09
CA GLU A 49 -2.54 15.78 -3.56
C GLU A 49 -3.36 16.99 -4.04
N GLY A 50 -2.94 18.19 -3.62
CA GLY A 50 -3.61 19.44 -3.98
C GLY A 50 -5.00 19.62 -3.35
N LYS A 51 -5.39 18.78 -2.38
CA LYS A 51 -6.64 18.92 -1.63
C LYS A 51 -6.36 19.42 -0.21
N SER A 52 -7.25 20.25 0.31
CA SER A 52 -7.20 20.76 1.69
C SER A 52 -7.74 19.77 2.72
N TYR A 53 -8.43 18.72 2.27
CA TYR A 53 -9.00 17.70 3.14
C TYR A 53 -8.11 16.47 3.21
N VAL A 54 -8.32 15.70 4.28
CA VAL A 54 -7.76 14.37 4.51
C VAL A 54 -8.92 13.38 4.54
N ALA A 55 -8.72 12.18 3.99
CA ALA A 55 -9.74 11.14 3.98
C ALA A 55 -9.34 10.02 4.96
N ASP A 56 -10.16 9.81 5.98
CA ASP A 56 -9.98 8.73 6.97
C ASP A 56 -10.94 7.58 6.66
N VAL A 57 -10.38 6.37 6.51
CA VAL A 57 -11.13 5.16 6.16
C VAL A 57 -10.96 4.11 7.25
N GLN A 58 -12.05 3.85 7.96
CA GLN A 58 -12.15 2.75 8.91
C GLN A 58 -12.02 1.39 8.19
N PRO A 59 -11.24 0.43 8.73
CA PRO A 59 -11.01 -0.88 8.11
C PRO A 59 -12.16 -1.86 8.39
N LEU A 60 -13.39 -1.45 8.10
CA LEU A 60 -14.60 -2.22 8.43
C LEU A 60 -14.70 -3.52 7.63
N PHE A 61 -15.25 -4.57 8.24
CA PHE A 61 -15.56 -5.83 7.54
C PHE A 61 -16.35 -5.60 6.24
N ASP A 62 -15.98 -6.34 5.19
CA ASP A 62 -16.63 -6.35 3.88
C ASP A 62 -16.56 -5.01 3.13
N ARG A 63 -15.68 -4.10 3.56
CA ARG A 63 -15.38 -2.88 2.83
C ARG A 63 -14.31 -3.15 1.77
N LEU A 64 -14.66 -2.84 0.52
CA LEU A 64 -13.72 -2.72 -0.59
C LEU A 64 -13.36 -1.24 -0.82
N LEU A 65 -12.09 -0.94 -1.00
CA LEU A 65 -11.56 0.40 -1.22
C LEU A 65 -10.67 0.44 -2.46
N PHE A 66 -10.81 1.49 -3.27
CA PHE A 66 -9.93 1.77 -4.40
C PHE A 66 -9.34 3.17 -4.31
N PHE A 67 -8.07 3.32 -4.67
CA PHE A 67 -7.44 4.62 -4.88
C PHE A 67 -6.26 4.50 -5.85
N TRP A 68 -5.83 5.63 -6.43
CA TRP A 68 -4.67 5.67 -7.32
C TRP A 68 -3.39 5.40 -6.53
N SER A 69 -2.55 4.48 -7.01
CA SER A 69 -1.33 4.06 -6.31
C SER A 69 -0.21 5.11 -6.34
N ASP A 70 -0.27 6.07 -7.25
CA ASP A 70 0.80 7.07 -7.42
C ASP A 70 0.72 8.23 -6.40
N ARG A 71 1.53 9.27 -6.65
CA ARG A 71 1.70 10.45 -5.78
C ARG A 71 0.43 11.24 -5.52
N ARG A 72 -0.68 10.94 -6.20
CA ARG A 72 -2.00 11.54 -5.93
C ARG A 72 -2.53 11.16 -4.54
N ASN A 73 -2.14 10.00 -3.99
CA ASN A 73 -2.67 9.50 -2.71
C ASN A 73 -1.56 9.02 -1.73
N PRO A 74 -0.71 9.92 -1.20
CA PRO A 74 0.09 9.61 -0.03
C PRO A 74 -0.82 9.17 1.12
N HIS A 75 -0.47 8.09 1.81
CA HIS A 75 -1.32 7.53 2.85
C HIS A 75 -0.51 6.82 3.94
N GLU A 76 -1.11 6.70 5.13
CA GLU A 76 -0.55 6.04 6.31
C GLU A 76 -1.61 5.15 6.97
N VAL A 77 -1.16 4.13 7.69
CA VAL A 77 -2.02 3.35 8.59
C VAL A 77 -1.71 3.80 10.01
N GLN A 78 -2.68 4.43 10.67
CA GLN A 78 -2.56 4.83 12.06
C GLN A 78 -2.36 3.63 12.99
N PRO A 79 -1.79 3.84 14.19
CA PRO A 79 -1.64 2.80 15.20
C PRO A 79 -2.93 1.98 15.40
N SER A 80 -2.79 0.66 15.29
CA SER A 80 -3.84 -0.32 15.55
C SER A 80 -3.64 -0.93 16.93
N TYR A 81 -4.70 -0.99 17.73
CA TYR A 81 -4.69 -1.58 19.08
C TYR A 81 -5.43 -2.92 19.15
N SER A 82 -6.00 -3.35 18.02
CA SER A 82 -6.57 -4.68 17.81
C SER A 82 -5.97 -5.31 16.56
N SER A 83 -6.13 -6.63 16.38
CA SER A 83 -5.65 -7.32 15.19
C SER A 83 -6.42 -6.85 13.95
N ARG A 84 -5.71 -6.24 12.99
CA ARG A 84 -6.27 -5.66 11.77
C ARG A 84 -5.80 -6.45 10.55
N TYR A 85 -6.76 -7.02 9.84
CA TYR A 85 -6.56 -7.78 8.62
C TYR A 85 -7.01 -7.00 7.38
N ALA A 86 -6.21 -7.08 6.33
CA ALA A 86 -6.53 -6.54 5.02
C ALA A 86 -5.90 -7.40 3.91
N ILE A 87 -6.57 -7.46 2.76
CA ILE A 87 -6.05 -8.03 1.53
C ILE A 87 -5.88 -6.89 0.54
N THR A 88 -4.67 -6.74 0.00
CA THR A 88 -4.35 -5.70 -1.00
C THR A 88 -3.97 -6.33 -2.33
N VAL A 89 -4.54 -5.80 -3.41
CA VAL A 89 -4.19 -6.09 -4.80
C VAL A 89 -3.83 -4.77 -5.48
N TRP A 90 -2.79 -4.80 -6.32
CA TRP A 90 -2.47 -3.68 -7.20
C TRP A 90 -2.72 -4.07 -8.64
N TYR A 91 -3.52 -3.27 -9.35
CA TYR A 91 -3.67 -3.38 -10.79
C TYR A 91 -2.55 -2.61 -11.49
N PHE A 92 -2.12 -3.14 -12.64
CA PHE A 92 -1.06 -2.56 -13.43
C PHE A 92 -1.60 -1.83 -14.65
N ASP A 93 -1.05 -0.65 -14.94
CA ASP A 93 -1.13 -0.06 -16.27
C ASP A 93 -0.16 -0.79 -17.22
N ALA A 94 -0.65 -1.18 -18.40
CA ALA A 94 0.13 -2.00 -19.32
C ALA A 94 1.35 -1.26 -19.89
N ALA A 95 1.21 0.02 -20.21
CA ALA A 95 2.27 0.82 -20.83
C ALA A 95 3.36 1.16 -19.81
N GLU A 96 2.97 1.66 -18.63
CA GLU A 96 3.88 1.99 -17.54
C GLU A 96 4.63 0.73 -17.07
N ARG A 97 3.93 -0.40 -16.92
CA ARG A 97 4.57 -1.67 -16.52
C ARG A 97 5.56 -2.17 -17.57
N ALA A 98 5.24 -2.03 -18.86
CA ALA A 98 6.16 -2.40 -19.94
C ALA A 98 7.41 -1.51 -19.93
N GLU A 99 7.25 -0.21 -19.67
CA GLU A 99 8.38 0.71 -19.50
C GLU A 99 9.24 0.38 -18.27
N ALA A 100 8.61 0.13 -17.12
CA ALA A 100 9.31 -0.28 -15.91
C ALA A 100 10.18 -1.52 -16.13
N LYS A 101 9.63 -2.55 -16.81
CA LYS A 101 10.39 -3.75 -17.19
C LYS A 101 11.58 -3.44 -18.11
N ARG A 102 11.43 -2.48 -19.05
CA ARG A 102 12.53 -2.05 -19.92
C ARG A 102 13.64 -1.36 -19.11
N ARG A 103 13.27 -0.47 -18.17
CA ARG A 103 14.24 0.20 -17.28
C ARG A 103 15.02 -0.80 -16.43
N CYS A 104 14.34 -1.77 -15.81
CA CYS A 104 15.00 -2.82 -15.02
C CYS A 104 15.97 -3.67 -15.86
N ARG A 105 15.58 -4.07 -17.08
CA ARG A 105 16.47 -4.84 -17.98
C ARG A 105 17.69 -4.04 -18.44
N GLY A 106 17.52 -2.73 -18.71
CA GLY A 106 18.62 -1.85 -19.05
C GLY A 106 19.63 -1.66 -17.92
N ILE A 107 19.19 -1.77 -16.67
CA ILE A 107 20.04 -1.74 -15.47
C ILE A 107 20.74 -3.09 -15.28
N ALA A 108 20.01 -4.22 -15.39
CA ALA A 108 20.58 -5.57 -15.26
C ALA A 108 21.60 -5.90 -16.36
N GLY A 109 21.47 -5.32 -17.56
CA GLY A 109 22.48 -5.43 -18.62
C GLY A 109 23.79 -4.68 -18.32
N LYS A 110 23.80 -3.74 -17.37
CA LYS A 110 24.99 -3.01 -16.92
C LYS A 110 25.61 -3.57 -15.65
N HIS A 111 24.82 -4.27 -14.83
CA HIS A 111 25.29 -4.97 -13.63
C HIS A 111 24.82 -6.43 -13.70
N SER A 112 25.68 -7.32 -14.21
CA SER A 112 25.44 -8.76 -14.11
C SER A 112 25.30 -9.15 -12.64
N LEU A 113 24.23 -9.87 -12.31
CA LEU A 113 23.94 -10.53 -11.02
C LEU A 113 23.32 -9.66 -9.92
N PHE A 114 22.15 -9.04 -10.14
CA PHE A 114 21.17 -8.86 -9.05
C PHE A 114 19.75 -9.14 -9.55
N ASP A 115 19.07 -10.04 -8.84
CA ASP A 115 17.77 -10.59 -9.18
C ASP A 115 16.66 -9.55 -9.02
N CYS A 116 15.89 -9.33 -10.08
CA CYS A 116 14.78 -8.37 -10.18
C CYS A 116 13.50 -8.97 -9.54
N SER A 117 13.64 -9.53 -8.34
CA SER A 117 12.58 -10.21 -7.59
C SER A 117 12.33 -9.58 -6.21
N GLN A 118 13.13 -8.60 -5.80
CA GLN A 118 13.12 -8.07 -4.42
C GLN A 118 11.99 -7.08 -4.08
N ASP A 119 11.17 -6.63 -5.04
CA ASP A 119 10.09 -5.67 -4.76
C ASP A 119 8.89 -6.27 -3.99
N TYR A 120 8.88 -7.59 -3.73
CA TYR A 120 7.77 -8.24 -3.00
C TYR A 120 7.95 -8.28 -1.48
N THR A 121 9.13 -7.95 -0.94
CA THR A 121 9.46 -8.23 0.47
C THR A 121 9.59 -7.01 1.40
N GLU A 122 9.53 -5.77 0.90
CA GLU A 122 9.67 -4.60 1.79
C GLU A 122 8.44 -4.32 2.66
N THR A 123 7.26 -4.81 2.27
CA THR A 123 6.02 -4.59 3.05
C THR A 123 5.98 -5.38 4.35
N GLU A 124 6.75 -6.47 4.47
CA GLU A 124 6.84 -7.26 5.71
C GLU A 124 7.75 -6.63 6.78
N ARG A 125 8.55 -5.61 6.43
CA ARG A 125 9.57 -5.03 7.34
C ARG A 125 9.15 -3.74 8.04
N ILE A 126 7.92 -3.25 7.82
CA ILE A 126 7.49 -1.95 8.35
C ILE A 126 6.10 -2.05 9.01
N ILE A 127 5.82 -3.17 9.69
CA ILE A 127 4.83 -3.15 10.76
C ILE A 127 5.64 -2.86 12.03
N LYS A 128 5.78 -1.56 12.36
CA LYS A 128 6.35 -1.11 13.64
C LYS A 128 5.26 -1.18 14.69
#